data_AF-A0A842WV66-F1
#
_entry.id   AF-A0A842WV66-F1
#
_cell.length_a   1.000
_cell.length_b   1.000
_cell.length_c   1.000
_cell.angle_alpha   90.00
_cell.angle_beta   90.00
_cell.angle_gamma   90.00
#
_symmetry.space_group_name_H-M   'P 1'
#
loop_
_entity.id
_entity.type
_entity.pdbx_description
1 polymer ?
#
loop_
_entity_poly.entity_id
_entity_poly.type
_entity_poly.pdbx_seq_one_letter_code
_entity_poly.pdbx_strand_id
1 'polypeptide(L)'
;MGIDLEHGTIAVGWKSIGDASSLDWDDIWDKAAETYPDKSDRSHSIDANALWNFFHEIEIGDKILARRGRKILLAVGTVTKTAYYDWEKGLERVGGDENLCYPNFIEVDWEKLPIEYDELAFGMYTLQGPFDYDYYQELTQGEVPEPEESDTLNESRFRLERYLEDFIVTNFEQIFEGKYERYQTEGDSVGQQYPIMNDDGRVIGRIDILAKNREDESLLVIELKRDYGVDTTVGQILWYMGWVKENLCDEGQDVKGLIICTDKDEKLDYTLQMLEDRVEVKFYSVRFQLQSNT
;
A
#
# COMPACT_ATOMS: atom_id res chain seq x y z
N MET A 1 3.06 16.77 -2.46
CA MET A 1 3.74 16.70 -1.15
C MET A 1 5.07 17.39 -1.26
N GLY A 2 5.38 18.30 -0.34
CA GLY A 2 6.69 18.91 -0.18
C GLY A 2 7.35 18.36 1.08
N ILE A 3 8.52 17.75 0.94
CA ILE A 3 9.33 17.31 2.07
C ILE A 3 10.32 18.43 2.39
N ASP A 4 10.34 18.88 3.63
CA ASP A 4 11.29 19.85 4.13
C ASP A 4 12.17 19.21 5.19
N LEU A 5 13.37 18.83 4.75
CA LEU A 5 14.36 18.22 5.61
C LEU A 5 15.02 19.23 6.53
N GLU A 6 15.05 20.51 6.16
CA GLU A 6 15.70 21.57 6.93
C GLU A 6 14.84 22.01 8.12
N HIS A 7 13.53 22.12 7.89
CA HIS A 7 12.57 22.57 8.91
C HIS A 7 11.80 21.42 9.58
N GLY A 8 12.12 20.17 9.29
CA GLY A 8 11.50 19.02 9.97
C GLY A 8 10.00 18.88 9.65
N THR A 9 9.58 19.12 8.40
CA THR A 9 8.15 19.05 8.05
C THR A 9 7.87 18.29 6.78
N ILE A 10 6.69 17.66 6.74
CA ILE A 10 6.06 17.20 5.50
C ILE A 10 4.83 18.05 5.27
N ALA A 11 4.70 18.59 4.06
CA ALA A 11 3.56 19.36 3.61
C ALA A 11 2.77 18.56 2.55
N VAL A 12 1.49 18.32 2.77
CA VAL A 12 0.59 17.59 1.85
C VAL A 12 -0.51 18.50 1.27
N GLY A 13 -1.13 18.01 0.18
CA GLY A 13 -2.05 18.77 -0.68
C GLY A 13 -3.44 18.96 -0.09
N TRP A 14 -4.48 18.81 -0.93
CA TRP A 14 -5.89 19.05 -0.59
C TRP A 14 -6.21 20.47 -0.10
N LYS A 15 -5.48 21.45 -0.64
CA LYS A 15 -5.66 22.87 -0.31
C LYS A 15 -7.11 23.36 -0.49
N SER A 16 -7.84 22.80 -1.45
CA SER A 16 -9.23 23.17 -1.74
C SER A 16 -10.25 22.55 -0.78
N ILE A 17 -9.90 21.44 -0.10
CA ILE A 17 -10.74 20.83 0.95
C ILE A 17 -10.56 21.61 2.28
N GLY A 18 -9.37 22.14 2.51
CA GLY A 18 -9.05 22.97 3.67
C GLY A 18 -8.68 22.15 4.92
N ASP A 19 -8.95 22.72 6.09
CA ASP A 19 -8.68 22.07 7.38
C ASP A 19 -9.70 20.95 7.64
N ALA A 20 -9.19 19.71 7.72
CA ALA A 20 -9.95 18.50 8.00
C ALA A 20 -9.66 17.92 9.40
N SER A 21 -8.87 18.60 10.23
CA SER A 21 -8.42 18.09 11.53
C SER A 21 -9.56 17.82 12.51
N SER A 22 -10.68 18.53 12.41
CA SER A 22 -11.83 18.40 13.30
C SER A 22 -13.04 17.71 12.65
N LEU A 23 -12.92 17.27 11.41
CA LEU A 23 -14.02 16.67 10.65
C LEU A 23 -14.04 15.16 10.88
N ASP A 24 -15.24 14.59 10.92
CA ASP A 24 -15.38 13.15 10.81
C ASP A 24 -15.20 12.68 9.35
N TRP A 25 -15.16 11.38 9.12
CA TRP A 25 -14.91 10.84 7.79
C TRP A 25 -15.99 11.26 6.78
N ASP A 26 -17.26 11.26 7.19
CA ASP A 26 -18.39 11.58 6.31
C ASP A 26 -18.33 13.07 5.91
N ASP A 27 -18.02 13.95 6.86
CA ASP A 27 -17.80 15.38 6.60
C ASP A 27 -16.61 15.62 5.65
N ILE A 28 -15.52 14.84 5.75
CA ILE A 28 -14.38 14.93 4.83
C ILE A 28 -14.80 14.47 3.43
N TRP A 29 -15.57 13.40 3.34
CA TRP A 29 -16.07 12.86 2.09
C TRP A 29 -16.98 13.86 1.37
N ASP A 30 -17.96 14.42 2.09
CA ASP A 30 -18.88 15.44 1.56
C ASP A 30 -18.10 16.65 1.04
N LYS A 31 -17.10 17.13 1.79
CA LYS A 31 -16.22 18.21 1.31
C LYS A 31 -15.43 17.81 0.08
N ALA A 32 -14.94 16.58 -0.02
CA ALA A 32 -14.22 16.11 -1.20
C ALA A 32 -15.14 16.07 -2.43
N ALA A 33 -16.38 15.60 -2.27
CA ALA A 33 -17.41 15.59 -3.30
C ALA A 33 -17.80 17.00 -3.76
N GLU A 34 -18.01 17.93 -2.82
CA GLU A 34 -18.31 19.34 -3.13
C GLU A 34 -17.14 20.05 -3.83
N THR A 35 -15.91 19.76 -3.42
CA THR A 35 -14.70 20.40 -3.95
C THR A 35 -14.37 19.91 -5.35
N TYR A 36 -14.63 18.64 -5.64
CA TYR A 36 -14.27 17.98 -6.91
C TYR A 36 -15.48 17.27 -7.52
N PRO A 37 -16.54 17.98 -7.93
CA PRO A 37 -17.80 17.37 -8.36
C PRO A 37 -17.67 16.52 -9.64
N ASP A 38 -16.61 16.72 -10.43
CA ASP A 38 -16.35 15.96 -11.65
C ASP A 38 -15.66 14.60 -11.40
N LYS A 39 -15.21 14.33 -10.16
CA LYS A 39 -14.63 13.04 -9.78
C LYS A 39 -15.72 12.04 -9.40
N SER A 40 -15.40 10.75 -9.50
CA SER A 40 -16.31 9.68 -9.04
C SER A 40 -16.33 9.57 -7.51
N ASP A 41 -17.42 9.05 -6.96
CA ASP A 41 -17.59 8.75 -5.52
C ASP A 41 -16.40 7.96 -4.96
N ARG A 42 -15.90 7.01 -5.75
CA ARG A 42 -14.70 6.25 -5.40
C ARG A 42 -13.47 7.13 -5.24
N SER A 43 -13.27 8.09 -6.14
CA SER A 43 -12.15 9.02 -6.03
C SER A 43 -12.32 9.98 -4.85
N HIS A 44 -13.55 10.37 -4.49
CA HIS A 44 -13.82 11.11 -3.27
C HIS A 44 -13.48 10.29 -2.03
N SER A 45 -13.86 9.01 -1.99
CA SER A 45 -13.48 8.10 -0.90
C SER A 45 -11.98 7.93 -0.78
N ILE A 46 -11.23 7.91 -1.89
CA ILE A 46 -9.76 7.87 -1.86
C ILE A 46 -9.19 9.16 -1.22
N ASP A 47 -9.67 10.33 -1.66
CA ASP A 47 -9.25 11.61 -1.09
C ASP A 47 -9.60 11.71 0.41
N ALA A 48 -10.81 11.28 0.79
CA ALA A 48 -11.29 11.28 2.16
C ALA A 48 -10.50 10.34 3.06
N ASN A 49 -10.24 9.11 2.63
CA ASN A 49 -9.41 8.17 3.38
C ASN A 49 -7.97 8.66 3.54
N ALA A 50 -7.40 9.30 2.52
CA ALA A 50 -6.05 9.86 2.60
C ALA A 50 -5.97 11.00 3.64
N LEU A 51 -6.96 11.89 3.65
CA LEU A 51 -7.06 12.95 4.65
C LEU A 51 -7.37 12.43 6.04
N TRP A 52 -8.27 11.44 6.15
CA TRP A 52 -8.59 10.80 7.42
C TRP A 52 -7.35 10.19 8.05
N ASN A 53 -6.62 9.36 7.30
CA ASN A 53 -5.39 8.76 7.79
C ASN A 53 -4.36 9.82 8.19
N PHE A 54 -4.22 10.89 7.41
CA PHE A 54 -3.29 11.96 7.71
C PHE A 54 -3.61 12.68 9.01
N PHE A 55 -4.88 13.02 9.24
CA PHE A 55 -5.31 13.82 10.39
C PHE A 55 -5.58 13.02 11.66
N HIS A 56 -6.05 11.77 11.53
CA HIS A 56 -6.63 11.02 12.63
C HIS A 56 -5.91 9.72 12.98
N GLU A 57 -5.08 9.18 12.08
CA GLU A 57 -4.37 7.89 12.31
C GLU A 57 -2.87 8.07 12.56
N ILE A 58 -2.24 9.17 12.10
CA ILE A 58 -0.82 9.43 12.34
C ILE A 58 -0.63 10.01 13.75
N GLU A 59 0.11 9.30 14.59
CA GLU A 59 0.38 9.66 15.98
C GLU A 59 1.83 10.12 16.20
N ILE A 60 2.05 10.83 17.32
CA ILE A 60 3.40 11.20 17.75
C ILE A 60 4.16 9.92 18.10
N GLY A 61 5.35 9.77 17.52
CA GLY A 61 6.18 8.57 17.65
C GLY A 61 6.21 7.71 16.38
N ASP A 62 5.24 7.87 15.47
CA ASP A 62 5.21 7.13 14.22
C ASP A 62 6.44 7.39 13.36
N LYS A 63 6.92 6.35 12.67
CA LYS A 63 8.00 6.46 11.69
C LYS A 63 7.43 6.77 10.31
N ILE A 64 7.95 7.81 9.66
CA ILE A 64 7.55 8.23 8.31
C ILE A 64 8.71 8.13 7.33
N LEU A 65 8.41 7.58 6.15
CA LEU A 65 9.34 7.47 5.02
C LEU A 65 9.07 8.58 4.00
N ALA A 66 10.03 9.48 3.85
CA ALA A 66 10.01 10.48 2.80
C ALA A 66 10.71 9.92 1.55
N ARG A 67 9.98 9.79 0.43
CA ARG A 67 10.54 9.30 -0.85
C ARG A 67 10.31 10.25 -2.02
N ARG A 68 11.16 10.16 -3.03
CA ARG A 68 11.00 10.81 -4.34
C ARG A 68 10.88 9.76 -5.43
N GLY A 69 9.69 9.62 -6.00
CA GLY A 69 9.40 8.59 -6.97
C GLY A 69 9.51 7.18 -6.37
N ARG A 70 9.86 6.19 -7.18
CA ARG A 70 9.99 4.80 -6.76
C ARG A 70 11.38 4.43 -6.27
N LYS A 71 12.43 5.21 -6.55
CA LYS A 71 13.82 4.73 -6.36
C LYS A 71 14.63 5.46 -5.29
N ILE A 72 14.11 6.57 -4.78
CA ILE A 72 14.89 7.48 -3.94
C ILE A 72 14.18 7.61 -2.60
N LEU A 73 14.78 7.08 -1.54
CA LEU A 73 14.40 7.39 -0.18
C LEU A 73 15.15 8.66 0.21
N LEU A 74 14.43 9.74 0.52
CA LEU A 74 14.98 11.05 0.84
C LEU A 74 15.35 11.20 2.31
N ALA A 75 14.52 10.62 3.19
CA ALA A 75 14.75 10.58 4.64
C ALA A 75 13.79 9.61 5.31
N VAL A 76 14.15 9.22 6.53
CA VAL A 76 13.26 8.62 7.51
C VAL A 76 13.28 9.49 8.75
N GLY A 77 12.13 9.61 9.42
CA GLY A 77 12.06 10.37 10.65
C GLY A 77 10.87 9.97 11.52
N THR A 78 10.86 10.47 12.74
CA THR A 78 9.79 10.25 13.72
C THR A 78 8.86 11.45 13.76
N VAL A 79 7.55 11.20 13.72
CA VAL A 79 6.53 12.24 13.91
C VAL A 79 6.67 12.84 15.31
N THR A 80 6.93 14.14 15.37
CA THR A 80 7.03 14.91 16.62
C THR A 80 5.77 15.72 16.90
N LYS A 81 4.94 15.93 15.86
CA LYS A 81 3.64 16.58 15.98
C LYS A 81 2.68 16.00 14.94
N THR A 82 1.49 15.63 15.42
CA THR A 82 0.39 15.19 14.57
C THR A 82 -0.05 16.26 13.59
N ALA A 83 -0.88 15.86 12.63
CA ALA A 83 -1.24 16.72 11.52
C ALA A 83 -1.96 18.01 11.93
N TYR A 84 -1.63 19.10 11.24
CA TYR A 84 -2.28 20.39 11.40
C TYR A 84 -2.37 21.16 10.09
N TYR A 85 -3.37 22.04 9.98
CA TYR A 85 -3.54 22.94 8.86
C TYR A 85 -2.91 24.31 9.14
N ASP A 86 -2.17 24.86 8.19
CA ASP A 86 -1.59 26.20 8.25
C ASP A 86 -1.42 26.80 6.84
N TRP A 87 -2.36 27.65 6.44
CA TRP A 87 -2.34 28.27 5.11
C TRP A 87 -1.17 29.23 4.91
N GLU A 88 -0.86 30.04 5.92
CA GLU A 88 0.19 31.06 5.83
C GLU A 88 1.56 30.40 5.69
N LYS A 89 1.85 29.41 6.55
CA LYS A 89 3.05 28.58 6.44
C LYS A 89 3.14 27.85 5.10
N GLY A 90 2.01 27.37 4.59
CA GLY A 90 1.90 26.77 3.25
C GLY A 90 2.37 27.71 2.14
N LEU A 91 1.94 28.97 2.18
CA LEU A 91 2.30 29.99 1.19
C LEU A 91 3.74 30.47 1.32
N GLU A 92 4.23 30.68 2.54
CA GLU A 92 5.60 31.14 2.79
C GLU A 92 6.63 30.20 2.17
N ARG A 93 6.41 28.87 2.27
CA ARG A 93 7.28 27.83 1.71
C ARG A 93 7.48 27.92 0.20
N VAL A 94 6.49 28.46 -0.51
CA VAL A 94 6.46 28.52 -1.97
C VAL A 94 6.56 29.95 -2.49
N GLY A 95 7.01 30.89 -1.65
CA GLY A 95 7.18 32.29 -2.04
C GLY A 95 5.88 32.99 -2.41
N GLY A 96 4.74 32.54 -1.85
CA GLY A 96 3.41 33.10 -2.12
C GLY A 96 2.69 32.54 -3.34
N ASP A 97 3.22 31.51 -4.01
CA ASP A 97 2.50 30.85 -5.11
C ASP A 97 1.40 29.93 -4.59
N GLU A 98 0.16 30.41 -4.62
CA GLU A 98 -1.02 29.64 -4.24
C GLU A 98 -1.17 28.31 -5.00
N ASN A 99 -0.62 28.18 -6.22
CA ASN A 99 -0.71 26.94 -6.99
C ASN A 99 0.10 25.81 -6.37
N LEU A 100 1.24 26.15 -5.76
CA LEU A 100 2.18 25.21 -5.16
C LEU A 100 1.96 25.05 -3.65
N CYS A 101 1.01 25.78 -3.07
CA CYS A 101 0.71 25.76 -1.64
C CYS A 101 0.18 24.39 -1.16
N TYR A 102 0.87 23.84 -0.16
CA TYR A 102 0.49 22.63 0.58
C TYR A 102 0.28 23.01 2.05
N PRO A 103 -0.97 23.20 2.50
CA PRO A 103 -1.26 23.78 3.80
C PRO A 103 -1.39 22.75 4.94
N ASN A 104 -1.28 21.45 4.65
CA ASN A 104 -1.46 20.39 5.63
C ASN A 104 -0.09 19.84 6.04
N PHE A 105 0.22 19.85 7.34
CA PHE A 105 1.57 19.60 7.86
C PHE A 105 1.61 18.50 8.90
N ILE A 106 2.68 17.71 8.89
CA ILE A 106 3.19 16.99 10.07
C ILE A 106 4.61 17.47 10.36
N GLU A 107 4.98 17.51 11.64
CA GLU A 107 6.37 17.75 12.04
C GLU A 107 7.07 16.42 12.30
N VAL A 108 8.28 16.30 11.79
CA VAL A 108 9.06 15.08 11.77
C VAL A 108 10.49 15.42 12.16
N ASP A 109 11.02 14.72 13.15
CA ASP A 109 12.45 14.72 13.46
C ASP A 109 13.17 13.77 12.50
N TRP A 110 13.92 14.34 11.57
CA TRP A 110 14.61 13.59 10.52
C TRP A 110 15.96 13.06 11.02
N GLU A 111 16.16 11.75 10.90
CA GLU A 111 17.34 11.07 11.46
C GLU A 111 18.55 11.05 10.47
N LYS A 112 18.28 11.35 9.17
CA LYS A 112 19.14 11.45 7.96
C LYS A 112 19.41 10.18 7.14
N LEU A 113 19.17 10.32 5.82
CA LEU A 113 19.97 9.95 4.61
C LEU A 113 19.10 10.20 3.36
N PRO A 114 19.59 10.73 2.22
CA PRO A 114 19.16 10.16 0.95
C PRO A 114 19.96 8.87 0.69
N ILE A 115 19.25 7.76 0.49
CA ILE A 115 19.80 6.52 -0.06
C ILE A 115 19.22 6.38 -1.47
N GLU A 116 20.10 6.38 -2.46
CA GLU A 116 19.73 6.03 -3.83
C GLU A 116 19.83 4.52 -3.99
N TYR A 117 18.73 3.89 -4.40
CA TYR A 117 18.70 2.47 -4.71
C TYR A 117 18.73 2.28 -6.23
N ASP A 118 19.71 1.53 -6.73
CA ASP A 118 19.82 1.25 -8.17
C ASP A 118 18.65 0.38 -8.68
N GLU A 119 18.20 -0.57 -7.85
CA GLU A 119 17.22 -1.61 -8.23
C GLU A 119 15.88 -1.58 -7.46
N LEU A 120 15.75 -0.82 -6.37
CA LEU A 120 14.53 -0.84 -5.54
C LEU A 120 13.45 0.10 -6.09
N ALA A 121 12.22 -0.40 -6.25
CA ALA A 121 11.05 0.39 -6.63
C ALA A 121 10.03 0.42 -5.48
N PHE A 122 10.11 1.41 -4.60
CA PHE A 122 9.12 1.72 -3.57
C PHE A 122 7.72 1.91 -4.20
N GLY A 123 6.70 1.23 -3.64
CA GLY A 123 5.28 1.36 -4.00
C GLY A 123 4.73 2.79 -3.91
N MET A 124 3.60 3.05 -4.58
CA MET A 124 3.14 4.39 -4.98
C MET A 124 2.53 5.27 -3.86
N TYR A 125 2.29 4.76 -2.65
CA TYR A 125 1.68 5.56 -1.56
C TYR A 125 2.72 6.23 -0.65
N THR A 126 2.43 7.47 -0.29
CA THR A 126 3.41 8.46 0.20
C THR A 126 3.37 8.63 1.72
N LEU A 127 2.33 8.10 2.37
CA LEU A 127 2.21 7.98 3.81
C LEU A 127 1.64 6.59 4.08
N GLN A 128 2.45 5.73 4.68
CA GLN A 128 2.02 4.46 5.24
C GLN A 128 2.53 4.46 6.67
N GLY A 129 1.63 4.29 7.61
CA GLY A 129 1.93 3.96 9.00
C GLY A 129 0.93 2.87 9.42
N PRO A 130 1.26 2.06 10.44
CA PRO A 130 2.53 2.03 11.15
C PRO A 130 3.59 1.20 10.40
N PHE A 131 4.81 1.72 10.28
CA PHE A 131 5.97 0.91 9.89
C PHE A 131 6.58 0.27 11.14
N ASP A 132 6.83 -1.02 11.01
CA ASP A 132 7.67 -1.86 11.86
C ASP A 132 9.06 -1.22 12.14
N TYR A 133 9.49 -1.23 13.40
CA TYR A 133 10.73 -0.63 13.91
C TYR A 133 11.99 -1.24 13.28
N ASP A 134 11.91 -2.49 12.81
CA ASP A 134 13.05 -3.20 12.23
C ASP A 134 13.24 -2.91 10.73
N TYR A 135 12.16 -2.56 10.02
CA TYR A 135 12.25 -1.98 8.66
C TYR A 135 13.00 -0.65 8.66
N TYR A 136 12.86 0.13 9.74
CA TYR A 136 13.57 1.37 9.95
C TYR A 136 15.10 1.15 10.15
N GLN A 137 15.51 0.15 10.92
CA GLN A 137 16.93 -0.12 11.22
C GLN A 137 17.70 -0.63 10.00
N GLU A 138 17.08 -1.50 9.20
CA GLU A 138 17.70 -1.98 7.96
C GLU A 138 17.86 -0.86 6.91
N LEU A 139 16.86 0.02 6.79
CA LEU A 139 16.93 1.17 5.89
C LEU A 139 17.99 2.20 6.31
N THR A 140 18.31 2.31 7.60
CA THR A 140 19.11 3.44 8.10
C THR A 140 20.54 3.08 8.53
N GLN A 141 20.81 1.84 8.97
CA GLN A 141 22.11 1.52 9.58
C GLN A 141 22.84 0.30 9.01
N GLY A 142 22.17 -0.61 8.29
CA GLY A 142 22.81 -1.86 7.85
C GLY A 142 23.28 -2.79 8.98
N GLU A 143 23.03 -2.42 10.24
CA GLU A 143 23.16 -3.26 11.43
C GLU A 143 21.77 -3.41 12.05
N VAL A 144 21.32 -4.66 12.15
CA VAL A 144 20.07 -5.06 12.79
C VAL A 144 20.33 -5.08 14.31
N PRO A 145 19.64 -4.28 15.15
CA PRO A 145 19.70 -4.49 16.59
C PRO A 145 19.17 -5.90 16.89
N GLU A 146 19.81 -6.67 17.77
CA GLU A 146 19.34 -8.02 18.12
C GLU A 146 17.89 -7.95 18.60
N PRO A 147 16.92 -8.48 17.83
CA PRO A 147 15.53 -8.35 18.23
C PRO A 147 15.21 -9.43 19.26
N GLU A 148 14.25 -9.14 20.15
CA GLU A 148 13.72 -10.18 21.04
C GLU A 148 13.20 -11.35 20.17
N GLU A 149 13.54 -12.60 20.52
CA GLU A 149 13.45 -13.79 19.64
C GLU A 149 12.07 -14.03 18.97
N SER A 150 10.99 -13.37 19.42
CA SER A 150 9.66 -13.46 18.80
C SER A 150 9.37 -12.45 17.69
N ASP A 151 9.97 -11.26 17.72
CA ASP A 151 9.65 -10.18 16.75
C ASP A 151 10.48 -10.32 15.45
N THR A 152 11.76 -10.70 15.54
CA THR A 152 12.65 -11.04 14.39
C THR A 152 11.95 -11.81 13.26
N LEU A 153 11.18 -12.83 13.64
CA LEU A 153 10.58 -13.80 12.73
C LEU A 153 9.39 -13.18 12.00
N ASN A 154 8.57 -12.38 12.68
CA ASN A 154 7.39 -11.74 12.10
C ASN A 154 7.77 -10.58 11.16
N GLU A 155 8.81 -9.84 11.50
CA GLU A 155 9.29 -8.72 10.69
C GLU A 155 10.00 -9.25 9.42
N SER A 156 10.82 -10.29 9.56
CA SER A 156 11.39 -11.03 8.41
C SER A 156 10.32 -11.70 7.54
N ARG A 157 9.16 -12.05 8.11
CA ARG A 157 8.00 -12.59 7.37
C ARG A 157 7.38 -11.52 6.49
N PHE A 158 7.00 -10.40 7.11
CA PHE A 158 6.37 -9.27 6.43
C PHE A 158 7.24 -8.69 5.31
N ARG A 159 8.55 -8.59 5.55
CA ARG A 159 9.51 -8.11 4.55
C ARG A 159 9.56 -9.00 3.31
N LEU A 160 9.53 -10.33 3.46
CA LEU A 160 9.59 -11.24 2.32
C LEU A 160 8.30 -11.22 1.48
N GLU A 161 7.13 -11.07 2.10
CA GLU A 161 5.85 -10.94 1.39
C GLU A 161 5.82 -9.68 0.52
N ARG A 162 6.30 -8.56 1.07
CA ARG A 162 6.44 -7.31 0.31
C ARG A 162 7.42 -7.44 -0.86
N TYR A 163 8.59 -8.05 -0.64
CA TYR A 163 9.55 -8.29 -1.73
C TYR A 163 9.00 -9.23 -2.80
N LEU A 164 8.23 -10.24 -2.40
CA LEU A 164 7.56 -11.14 -3.33
C LEU A 164 6.52 -10.38 -4.16
N GLU A 165 5.70 -9.54 -3.53
CA GLU A 165 4.72 -8.70 -4.22
C GLU A 165 5.40 -7.81 -5.26
N ASP A 166 6.41 -7.05 -4.85
CA ASP A 166 7.14 -6.16 -5.74
C ASP A 166 7.82 -6.92 -6.88
N PHE A 167 8.36 -8.12 -6.61
CA PHE A 167 8.91 -9.01 -7.63
C PHE A 167 7.84 -9.44 -8.63
N ILE A 168 6.66 -9.87 -8.15
CA ILE A 168 5.56 -10.31 -9.01
C ILE A 168 5.04 -9.15 -9.85
N VAL A 169 4.84 -7.98 -9.25
CA VAL A 169 4.35 -6.78 -9.94
C VAL A 169 5.34 -6.31 -11.01
N THR A 170 6.64 -6.32 -10.69
CA THR A 170 7.69 -5.91 -11.62
C THR A 170 7.81 -6.86 -12.82
N ASN A 171 7.61 -8.17 -12.59
CA ASN A 171 7.76 -9.21 -13.60
C ASN A 171 6.41 -9.78 -14.06
N PHE A 172 5.31 -9.03 -13.88
CA PHE A 172 3.94 -9.55 -13.99
C PHE A 172 3.66 -10.20 -15.35
N GLU A 173 4.00 -9.50 -16.43
CA GLU A 173 3.80 -10.01 -17.80
C GLU A 173 4.55 -11.31 -18.06
N GLN A 174 5.77 -11.47 -17.51
CA GLN A 174 6.55 -12.69 -17.65
C GLN A 174 6.01 -13.83 -16.80
N ILE A 175 5.64 -13.57 -15.54
CA ILE A 175 5.12 -14.58 -14.60
C ILE A 175 3.78 -15.14 -15.06
N PHE A 176 2.96 -14.27 -15.65
CA PHE A 176 1.62 -14.61 -16.14
C PHE A 176 1.57 -14.84 -17.65
N GLU A 177 2.72 -14.92 -18.32
CA GLU A 177 2.87 -15.21 -19.75
C GLU A 177 1.97 -14.34 -20.65
N GLY A 178 1.78 -13.08 -20.27
CA GLY A 178 0.88 -12.13 -20.94
C GLY A 178 -0.62 -12.45 -20.83
N LYS A 179 -1.03 -13.54 -20.18
CA LYS A 179 -2.44 -13.93 -20.02
C LYS A 179 -3.25 -12.92 -19.20
N TYR A 180 -2.61 -12.34 -18.20
CA TYR A 180 -3.23 -11.37 -17.30
C TYR A 180 -2.59 -9.99 -17.44
N GLU A 181 -3.38 -8.97 -17.15
CA GLU A 181 -2.90 -7.61 -16.89
C GLU A 181 -3.34 -7.14 -15.53
N ARG A 182 -2.54 -6.27 -14.89
CA ARG A 182 -2.97 -5.66 -13.63
C ARG A 182 -4.21 -4.80 -13.89
N TYR A 183 -5.17 -4.90 -12.97
CA TYR A 183 -6.43 -4.18 -13.06
C TYR A 183 -6.18 -2.66 -13.05
N GLN A 184 -6.94 -1.92 -13.85
CA GLN A 184 -6.80 -0.48 -14.03
C GLN A 184 -8.13 0.22 -13.74
N THR A 185 -8.06 1.38 -13.13
CA THR A 185 -9.20 2.27 -12.90
C THR A 185 -8.88 3.66 -13.43
N GLU A 186 -9.91 4.44 -13.75
CA GLU A 186 -9.75 5.84 -14.16
C GLU A 186 -9.20 6.67 -13.00
N GLY A 187 -7.87 6.84 -12.94
CA GLY A 187 -7.24 7.88 -12.15
C GLY A 187 -6.11 7.46 -11.20
N ASP A 188 -6.16 6.31 -10.53
CA ASP A 188 -5.00 5.73 -9.82
C ASP A 188 -5.30 4.39 -9.07
N SER A 189 -4.20 3.66 -8.81
CA SER A 189 -4.00 2.33 -8.21
C SER A 189 -3.98 1.16 -9.20
N VAL A 190 -2.76 0.76 -9.55
CA VAL A 190 -2.42 -0.20 -10.61
C VAL A 190 -2.47 -1.63 -10.05
N GLY A 191 -3.68 -2.12 -9.78
CA GLY A 191 -3.95 -3.51 -9.38
C GLY A 191 -3.06 -4.09 -8.27
N GLN A 192 -2.42 -3.27 -7.44
CA GLN A 192 -1.48 -3.66 -6.38
C GLN A 192 -1.98 -3.01 -5.10
N GLN A 193 -2.09 -3.78 -4.02
CA GLN A 193 -2.65 -3.33 -2.75
C GLN A 193 -4.03 -2.67 -2.93
N TYR A 194 -4.86 -3.31 -3.76
CA TYR A 194 -6.14 -2.78 -4.22
C TYR A 194 -7.11 -2.67 -3.03
N PRO A 195 -7.62 -1.46 -2.72
CA PRO A 195 -8.47 -1.26 -1.54
C PRO A 195 -9.85 -1.89 -1.73
N ILE A 196 -10.28 -2.62 -0.72
CA ILE A 196 -11.66 -3.10 -0.56
C ILE A 196 -12.38 -2.09 0.33
N MET A 197 -13.47 -1.52 -0.17
CA MET A 197 -14.26 -0.52 0.54
C MET A 197 -15.58 -1.11 1.01
N ASN A 198 -16.03 -0.75 2.21
CA ASN A 198 -17.42 -0.98 2.61
C ASN A 198 -18.37 0.04 1.96
N ASP A 199 -19.67 -0.12 2.20
CA ASP A 199 -20.71 0.76 1.66
C ASP A 199 -20.52 2.24 2.09
N ASP A 200 -19.92 2.45 3.26
CA ASP A 200 -19.58 3.78 3.79
C ASP A 200 -18.23 4.31 3.25
N GLY A 201 -17.63 3.67 2.25
CA GLY A 201 -16.39 4.12 1.60
C GLY A 201 -15.08 3.93 2.39
N ARG A 202 -15.11 3.26 3.55
CA ARG A 202 -13.92 2.95 4.38
C ARG A 202 -13.20 1.70 3.88
N VAL A 203 -11.87 1.73 3.96
CA VAL A 203 -11.06 0.56 3.59
C VAL A 203 -11.17 -0.52 4.67
N ILE A 204 -11.73 -1.68 4.29
CA ILE A 204 -11.88 -2.84 5.17
C ILE A 204 -10.91 -3.98 4.83
N GLY A 205 -10.17 -3.86 3.73
CA GLY A 205 -9.18 -4.84 3.30
C GLY A 205 -8.34 -4.34 2.13
N ARG A 206 -7.26 -5.05 1.81
CA ARG A 206 -6.41 -4.79 0.65
C ARG A 206 -6.11 -6.11 -0.05
N ILE A 207 -6.37 -6.16 -1.35
CA ILE A 207 -5.99 -7.30 -2.19
C ILE A 207 -4.55 -7.06 -2.62
N ASP A 208 -3.64 -8.01 -2.38
CA ASP A 208 -2.23 -7.86 -2.73
C ASP A 208 -2.05 -7.52 -4.21
N ILE A 209 -2.65 -8.32 -5.10
CA ILE A 209 -2.68 -8.01 -6.53
C ILE A 209 -4.05 -8.36 -7.14
N LEU A 210 -4.65 -7.39 -7.83
CA LEU A 210 -5.87 -7.55 -8.62
C LEU A 210 -5.52 -7.46 -10.11
N ALA A 211 -5.97 -8.43 -10.88
CA ALA A 211 -5.67 -8.55 -12.30
C ALA A 211 -6.93 -8.89 -13.12
N LYS A 212 -6.78 -8.80 -14.43
CA LYS A 212 -7.80 -9.10 -15.43
C LYS A 212 -7.22 -10.02 -16.48
N ASN A 213 -7.93 -11.10 -16.80
CA ASN A 213 -7.60 -11.99 -17.89
C ASN A 213 -7.89 -11.28 -19.21
N ARG A 214 -6.92 -11.31 -20.14
CA ARG A 214 -7.07 -10.65 -21.45
C ARG A 214 -7.96 -11.43 -22.43
N GLU A 215 -8.20 -12.71 -22.19
CA GLU A 215 -8.93 -13.59 -23.11
C GLU A 215 -10.43 -13.61 -22.83
N ASP A 216 -10.80 -13.87 -21.59
CA ASP A 216 -12.20 -14.04 -21.16
C ASP A 216 -12.70 -12.88 -20.28
N GLU A 217 -11.86 -11.84 -20.11
CA GLU A 217 -12.12 -10.66 -19.30
C GLU A 217 -12.35 -10.94 -17.80
N SER A 218 -12.23 -12.19 -17.32
CA SER A 218 -12.43 -12.52 -15.91
C SER A 218 -11.41 -11.82 -14.99
N LEU A 219 -11.84 -11.48 -13.78
CA LEU A 219 -10.97 -10.88 -12.78
C LEU A 219 -10.21 -11.96 -11.99
N LEU A 220 -8.99 -11.63 -11.56
CA LEU A 220 -8.13 -12.51 -10.77
C LEU A 220 -7.68 -11.79 -9.50
N VAL A 221 -8.08 -12.34 -8.35
CA VAL A 221 -7.61 -11.93 -7.03
C VAL A 221 -6.39 -12.77 -6.68
N ILE A 222 -5.25 -12.13 -6.40
CA ILE A 222 -4.01 -12.81 -6.04
C ILE A 222 -3.68 -12.48 -4.58
N GLU A 223 -3.52 -13.51 -3.76
CA GLU A 223 -3.13 -13.41 -2.35
C GLU A 223 -1.76 -14.06 -2.15
N LEU A 224 -0.86 -13.35 -1.48
CA LEU A 224 0.50 -13.80 -1.21
C LEU A 224 0.62 -14.28 0.24
N LYS A 225 1.30 -15.41 0.45
CA LYS A 225 1.60 -15.91 1.78
C LYS A 225 3.00 -16.50 1.87
N ARG A 226 3.76 -16.14 2.90
CA ARG A 226 5.06 -16.77 3.17
C ARG A 226 4.97 -18.05 4.00
N ASP A 227 4.07 -18.06 4.99
CA ASP A 227 4.01 -19.10 6.02
C ASP A 227 2.59 -19.70 6.14
N TYR A 228 2.52 -20.90 6.74
CA TYR A 228 1.29 -21.67 6.90
C TYR A 228 0.17 -20.89 7.61
N GLY A 229 -0.95 -20.73 6.89
CA GLY A 229 -2.21 -20.17 7.36
C GLY A 229 -3.36 -20.57 6.43
N VAL A 230 -3.52 -21.88 6.19
CA VAL A 230 -4.45 -22.43 5.19
C VAL A 230 -5.88 -21.93 5.35
N ASP A 231 -6.39 -21.94 6.59
CA ASP A 231 -7.80 -21.62 6.85
C ASP A 231 -8.07 -20.11 6.75
N THR A 232 -7.13 -19.28 7.22
CA THR A 232 -7.26 -17.82 7.14
C THR A 232 -7.10 -17.32 5.71
N THR A 233 -6.16 -17.90 4.95
CA THR A 233 -5.87 -17.49 3.57
C THR A 233 -7.02 -17.84 2.64
N VAL A 234 -7.59 -19.05 2.77
CA VAL A 234 -8.75 -19.42 1.94
C VAL A 234 -9.96 -18.57 2.31
N GLY A 235 -10.22 -18.32 3.59
CA GLY A 235 -11.29 -17.41 4.01
C GLY A 235 -11.10 -16.01 3.43
N GLN A 236 -9.87 -15.49 3.48
CA GLN A 236 -9.51 -14.17 2.97
C GLN A 236 -9.71 -14.05 1.46
N ILE A 237 -9.15 -14.98 0.67
CA ILE A 237 -9.29 -14.92 -0.79
C ILE A 237 -10.75 -15.10 -1.23
N LEU A 238 -11.52 -15.96 -0.56
CA LEU A 238 -12.94 -16.15 -0.88
C LEU A 238 -13.77 -14.90 -0.59
N TRP A 239 -13.50 -14.22 0.53
CA TRP A 239 -14.16 -12.96 0.84
C TRP A 239 -13.76 -11.85 -0.15
N TYR A 240 -12.48 -11.76 -0.52
CA TYR A 240 -12.02 -10.81 -1.55
C TYR A 240 -12.69 -11.08 -2.90
N MET A 241 -12.75 -12.33 -3.33
CA MET A 241 -13.45 -12.73 -4.55
C MET A 241 -14.94 -12.38 -4.48
N GLY A 242 -15.60 -12.60 -3.34
CA GLY A 242 -17.00 -12.21 -3.14
C GLY A 242 -17.22 -10.71 -3.32
N TRP A 243 -16.39 -9.90 -2.68
CA TRP A 243 -16.46 -8.44 -2.82
C TRP A 243 -16.17 -8.00 -4.27
N VAL A 244 -15.16 -8.56 -4.93
CA VAL A 244 -14.84 -8.26 -6.34
C VAL A 244 -15.98 -8.67 -7.28
N LYS A 245 -16.63 -9.81 -7.02
CA LYS A 245 -17.79 -10.28 -7.79
C LYS A 245 -18.95 -9.30 -7.72
N GLU A 246 -19.22 -8.78 -6.53
CA GLU A 246 -20.34 -7.89 -6.27
C GLU A 246 -20.09 -6.45 -6.74
N ASN A 247 -18.84 -5.96 -6.60
CA ASN A 247 -18.53 -4.54 -6.77
C ASN A 247 -17.83 -4.20 -8.09
N LEU A 248 -17.12 -5.16 -8.71
CA LEU A 248 -16.26 -4.89 -9.88
C LEU A 248 -16.60 -5.72 -11.12
N CYS A 249 -17.33 -6.84 -10.98
CA CYS A 249 -17.67 -7.68 -12.12
C CYS A 249 -18.93 -7.18 -12.83
N ASP A 250 -18.85 -7.09 -14.16
CA ASP A 250 -20.02 -6.90 -15.02
C ASP A 250 -20.94 -8.14 -15.00
N GLU A 251 -22.17 -7.98 -15.49
CA GLU A 251 -23.13 -9.09 -15.57
C GLU A 251 -22.57 -10.26 -16.40
N GLY A 252 -22.38 -11.41 -15.76
CA GLY A 252 -21.82 -12.61 -16.37
C GLY A 252 -20.29 -12.69 -16.39
N GLN A 253 -19.56 -11.63 -16.01
CA GLN A 253 -18.12 -11.67 -15.82
C GLN A 253 -17.77 -12.48 -14.58
N ASP A 254 -16.70 -13.29 -14.64
CA ASP A 254 -16.29 -14.15 -13.53
C ASP A 254 -15.08 -13.65 -12.76
N VAL A 255 -14.88 -14.18 -11.55
CA VAL A 255 -13.73 -13.91 -10.70
C VAL A 255 -13.08 -15.21 -10.24
N LYS A 256 -11.75 -15.25 -10.31
CA LYS A 256 -10.91 -16.36 -9.84
C LYS A 256 -9.98 -15.90 -8.73
N GLY A 257 -9.55 -16.84 -7.89
CA GLY A 257 -8.52 -16.65 -6.89
C GLY A 257 -7.21 -17.33 -7.30
N LEU A 258 -6.09 -16.74 -6.92
CA LEU A 258 -4.77 -17.36 -6.98
C LEU A 258 -4.05 -17.12 -5.65
N ILE A 259 -3.68 -18.19 -4.96
CA ILE A 259 -2.80 -18.12 -3.79
C ILE A 259 -1.37 -18.39 -4.26
N ILE A 260 -0.41 -17.55 -3.86
CA ILE A 260 1.02 -17.77 -4.11
C ILE A 260 1.74 -17.96 -2.78
N CYS A 261 2.28 -19.15 -2.54
CA CYS A 261 2.94 -19.48 -1.26
C CYS A 261 4.24 -20.28 -1.39
N THR A 262 4.99 -20.42 -0.30
CA THR A 262 6.32 -21.09 -0.30
C THR A 262 6.21 -22.61 -0.36
N ASP A 263 5.31 -23.17 0.45
CA ASP A 263 5.24 -24.61 0.71
C ASP A 263 3.83 -25.15 0.58
N LYS A 264 3.77 -26.44 0.25
CA LYS A 264 2.55 -27.21 0.13
C LYS A 264 2.04 -27.63 1.51
N ASP A 265 0.73 -27.52 1.74
CA ASP A 265 0.05 -28.06 2.92
C ASP A 265 -0.99 -29.12 2.50
N GLU A 266 -1.03 -30.25 3.20
CA GLU A 266 -2.07 -31.27 3.02
C GLU A 266 -3.46 -30.72 3.35
N LYS A 267 -3.60 -29.81 4.32
CA LYS A 267 -4.87 -29.15 4.62
C LYS A 267 -5.34 -28.27 3.46
N LEU A 268 -4.40 -27.57 2.82
CA LEU A 268 -4.71 -26.70 1.68
C LEU A 268 -5.21 -27.54 0.51
N ASP A 269 -4.59 -28.70 0.26
CA ASP A 269 -5.08 -29.65 -0.75
C ASP A 269 -6.53 -30.07 -0.50
N TYR A 270 -6.91 -30.39 0.74
CA TYR A 270 -8.29 -30.75 1.07
C TYR A 270 -9.26 -29.58 0.89
N THR A 271 -8.87 -28.37 1.29
CA THR A 271 -9.71 -27.18 1.15
C THR A 271 -9.94 -26.82 -0.33
N LEU A 272 -8.89 -26.91 -1.15
CA LEU A 272 -8.96 -26.60 -2.58
C LEU A 272 -9.80 -27.60 -3.37
N GLN A 273 -9.89 -28.87 -2.95
CA GLN A 273 -10.75 -29.86 -3.61
C GLN A 273 -12.22 -29.41 -3.71
N MET A 274 -12.68 -28.64 -2.73
CA MET A 274 -14.04 -28.10 -2.71
C MET A 274 -14.19 -26.83 -3.55
N LEU A 275 -13.09 -26.18 -3.93
CA LEU A 275 -13.07 -24.93 -4.68
C LEU A 275 -12.86 -25.12 -6.18
N GLU A 276 -12.69 -26.37 -6.63
CA GLU A 276 -12.53 -26.76 -8.04
C GLU A 276 -11.55 -25.82 -8.79
N ASP A 277 -12.02 -25.16 -9.85
CA ASP A 277 -11.23 -24.24 -10.69
C ASP A 277 -11.38 -22.76 -10.29
N ARG A 278 -12.04 -22.49 -9.15
CA ARG A 278 -12.27 -21.13 -8.64
C ARG A 278 -11.03 -20.53 -7.98
N VAL A 279 -10.21 -21.36 -7.32
CA VAL A 279 -8.99 -20.93 -6.62
C VAL A 279 -7.82 -21.82 -7.04
N GLU A 280 -6.83 -21.22 -7.69
CA GLU A 280 -5.57 -21.87 -8.04
C GLU A 280 -4.52 -21.60 -6.97
N VAL A 281 -3.51 -22.49 -6.89
CA VAL A 281 -2.34 -22.27 -6.02
C VAL A 281 -1.07 -22.43 -6.82
N LYS A 282 -0.17 -21.47 -6.67
CA LYS A 282 1.20 -21.51 -7.19
C LYS A 282 2.19 -21.47 -6.04
N PHE A 283 3.30 -22.17 -6.22
CA PHE A 283 4.38 -22.18 -5.25
C PHE A 283 5.57 -21.38 -5.75
N TYR A 284 6.19 -20.62 -4.86
CA TYR A 284 7.45 -19.94 -5.11
C TYR A 284 8.54 -20.48 -4.18
N SER A 285 9.79 -20.42 -4.62
CA SER A 285 10.91 -20.76 -3.76
C SER A 285 12.03 -19.77 -3.98
N VAL A 286 12.68 -19.34 -2.90
CA VAL A 286 13.84 -18.47 -2.96
C VAL A 286 15.09 -19.32 -2.72
N ARG A 287 16.02 -19.33 -3.68
CA ARG A 287 17.29 -20.05 -3.57
C ARG A 287 18.45 -19.06 -3.49
N PHE A 288 19.02 -18.92 -2.31
CA PHE A 288 20.28 -18.20 -2.11
C PHE A 288 21.46 -19.18 -2.12
N GLN A 289 22.49 -18.88 -2.92
CA GLN A 289 23.76 -19.62 -2.91
C GLN A 289 24.91 -18.62 -2.81
N LEU A 290 25.70 -18.74 -1.75
CA LEU A 290 26.96 -18.01 -1.60
C LEU A 290 28.08 -18.82 -2.26
N GLN A 291 28.75 -18.24 -3.24
CA GLN A 291 29.93 -18.85 -3.86
C GLN A 291 31.21 -18.18 -3.37
N SER A 292 32.20 -19.00 -3.04
CA SER A 292 33.55 -18.51 -2.75
C SER A 292 34.27 -18.21 -4.06
N ASN A 293 35.02 -17.10 -4.09
CA ASN A 293 35.86 -16.76 -5.24
C ASN A 293 36.92 -17.88 -5.38
N THR A 294 36.82 -18.69 -6.45
CA THR A 294 37.78 -19.74 -6.78
C THR A 294 38.65 -19.27 -7.93
#